data_AF-A0A956BD01-F1
#
_entry.id   AF-A0A956BD01-F1
#
_cell.length_a   1.000
_cell.length_b   1.000
_cell.length_c   1.000
_cell.angle_alpha   90.00
_cell.angle_beta   90.00
_cell.angle_gamma   90.00
#
_symmetry.space_group_name_H-M   'P 1'
#
loop_
_entity.id
_entity.type
_entity.pdbx_description
1 polymer ?
#
loop_
_entity_poly.entity_id
_entity_poly.type
_entity_poly.pdbx_seq_one_letter_code
_entity_poly.pdbx_strand_id
1 'polypeptide(L)'
;MIRIALVALLAWACDAPSPRIVEVEAPGDTRDPAGPYQVTTTTRGQVDEVVIGWRTRAGAEGVADSRRLSDGRWVGGVPGQPPGTQVFLSVVARGPGGSARFPAEGEHAFEVRAEGGACRVDGECLDDEICDRLRGGCKLPPETCEDDGDCGQDYVCPAPGSRCRFRPSTCDADADCGAGLVCRQGVCITPPDCEDDADCGGGAACLDGRCVGRDECRVDRECPPDRPSCTSGRCVAELPCG
;
A
#
# COMPACT_ATOMS: atom_id res chain seq x y z
N MET A 1 -2.27 -74.53 -42.19
CA MET A 1 -1.38 -73.36 -42.32
C MET A 1 -2.20 -72.10 -42.05
N ILE A 2 -2.32 -71.70 -40.79
CA ILE A 2 -3.10 -70.52 -40.37
C ILE A 2 -2.12 -69.35 -40.26
N ARG A 3 -2.25 -68.37 -41.16
CA ARG A 3 -1.46 -67.13 -41.12
C ARG A 3 -2.09 -66.19 -40.10
N ILE A 4 -1.47 -66.11 -38.92
CA ILE A 4 -1.78 -65.09 -37.91
C ILE A 4 -1.22 -63.77 -38.45
N ALA A 5 -2.09 -62.89 -38.93
CA ALA A 5 -1.72 -61.52 -39.26
C ALA A 5 -1.44 -60.76 -37.95
N LEU A 6 -0.17 -60.55 -37.63
CA LEU A 6 0.23 -59.56 -36.63
C LEU A 6 -0.18 -58.18 -37.16
N VAL A 7 -1.31 -57.68 -36.67
CA VAL A 7 -1.67 -56.27 -36.83
C VAL A 7 -0.76 -55.49 -35.88
N ALA A 8 0.34 -54.98 -36.41
CA ALA A 8 1.16 -53.98 -35.73
C ALA A 8 0.30 -52.72 -35.59
N LEU A 9 -0.31 -52.53 -34.41
CA LEU A 9 -0.86 -51.27 -33.96
C LEU A 9 0.31 -50.28 -33.86
N LEU A 10 0.62 -49.63 -34.97
CA LEU A 10 1.39 -48.38 -34.98
C LEU A 10 0.51 -47.36 -34.24
N ALA A 11 0.66 -47.29 -32.92
CA ALA A 11 0.17 -46.18 -32.14
C ALA A 11 0.87 -44.94 -32.68
N TRP A 12 0.17 -44.19 -33.52
CA TRP A 12 0.53 -42.81 -33.79
C TRP A 12 0.53 -42.13 -32.44
N ALA A 13 1.72 -41.85 -31.92
CA ALA A 13 1.87 -40.92 -30.82
C ALA A 13 1.40 -39.57 -31.37
N CYS A 14 0.10 -39.29 -31.27
CA CYS A 14 -0.40 -37.94 -31.41
C CYS A 14 0.36 -37.13 -30.38
N ASP A 15 1.24 -36.25 -30.84
CA ASP A 15 1.98 -35.34 -29.98
C ASP A 15 0.93 -34.48 -29.27
N ALA A 16 0.68 -34.80 -28.00
CA ALA A 16 -0.42 -34.20 -27.28
C ALA A 16 -0.14 -32.69 -27.14
N PRO A 17 -1.12 -31.82 -27.40
CA PRO A 17 -0.87 -30.39 -27.42
C PRO A 17 -0.37 -29.93 -26.05
N SER A 18 0.87 -29.42 -26.01
CA SER A 18 1.54 -29.02 -24.76
C SER A 18 0.71 -28.01 -23.96
N PRO A 19 0.64 -28.18 -22.62
CA PRO A 19 0.06 -27.20 -21.73
C PRO A 19 0.66 -25.82 -21.96
N ARG A 20 -0.18 -24.79 -21.98
CA ARG A 20 0.24 -23.39 -21.95
C ARG A 20 -0.58 -22.62 -20.93
N ILE A 21 0.10 -21.87 -20.08
CA ILE A 21 -0.52 -20.85 -19.24
C ILE A 21 -0.64 -19.59 -20.10
N VAL A 22 -1.86 -19.12 -20.30
CA VAL A 22 -2.16 -17.91 -21.08
C VAL A 22 -2.12 -16.68 -20.18
N GLU A 23 -2.68 -16.82 -18.97
CA GLU A 23 -2.85 -15.73 -18.03
C GLU A 23 -2.93 -16.29 -16.62
N VAL A 24 -2.37 -15.55 -15.66
CA VAL A 24 -2.52 -15.80 -14.23
C VAL A 24 -2.93 -14.49 -13.57
N GLU A 25 -4.13 -14.46 -13.01
CA GLU A 25 -4.55 -13.41 -12.09
C GLU A 25 -4.05 -13.82 -10.69
N ALA A 26 -2.87 -13.33 -10.34
CA ALA A 26 -2.23 -13.59 -9.06
C ALA A 26 -2.51 -12.44 -8.07
N PRO A 27 -2.57 -12.71 -6.76
CA PRO A 27 -2.70 -11.68 -5.75
C PRO A 27 -1.49 -10.74 -5.76
N GLY A 28 -1.77 -9.45 -5.57
CA GLY A 28 -0.78 -8.44 -5.20
C GLY A 28 -0.69 -8.28 -3.69
N ASP A 29 0.07 -7.28 -3.24
CA ASP A 29 0.17 -6.93 -1.83
C ASP A 29 -1.23 -6.66 -1.24
N THR A 30 -1.48 -7.11 -0.02
CA THR A 30 -2.81 -7.06 0.60
C THR A 30 -2.73 -6.75 2.10
N ARG A 31 -3.79 -6.21 2.68
CA ARG A 31 -3.94 -6.10 4.14
C ARG A 31 -4.84 -7.19 4.74
N ASP A 32 -5.45 -8.04 3.92
CA ASP A 32 -6.30 -9.12 4.39
C ASP A 32 -5.44 -10.29 4.93
N PRO A 33 -5.43 -10.55 6.26
CA PRO A 33 -4.70 -11.69 6.80
C PRO A 33 -5.49 -13.00 6.72
N ALA A 34 -6.80 -12.95 6.42
CA ALA A 34 -7.68 -14.11 6.47
C ALA A 34 -7.59 -14.94 5.19
N GLY A 35 -7.53 -14.29 4.02
CA GLY A 35 -7.55 -14.96 2.73
C GLY A 35 -8.82 -15.83 2.55
N PRO A 36 -8.77 -16.89 1.73
CA PRO A 36 -7.64 -17.32 0.90
C PRO A 36 -7.38 -16.34 -0.25
N TYR A 37 -6.10 -16.15 -0.58
CA TYR A 37 -5.69 -15.32 -1.71
C TYR A 37 -5.95 -16.06 -3.02
N GLN A 38 -7.00 -15.62 -3.73
CA GLN A 38 -7.46 -16.28 -4.95
C GLN A 38 -6.43 -16.17 -6.07
N VAL A 39 -6.26 -17.27 -6.81
CA VAL A 39 -5.42 -17.35 -8.00
C VAL A 39 -6.28 -17.93 -9.12
N THR A 40 -6.51 -17.13 -10.15
CA THR A 40 -7.17 -17.61 -11.39
C THR A 40 -6.10 -17.90 -12.42
N THR A 41 -6.16 -19.06 -13.07
CA THR A 41 -5.24 -19.43 -14.15
C THR A 41 -6.01 -19.82 -15.40
N THR A 42 -5.73 -19.16 -16.51
CA THR A 42 -6.29 -19.49 -17.83
C THR A 42 -5.27 -20.30 -18.62
N THR A 43 -5.68 -21.47 -19.13
CA THR A 43 -4.81 -22.40 -19.85
C THR A 43 -5.28 -22.69 -21.26
N ARG A 44 -4.35 -23.13 -22.12
CA ARG A 44 -4.61 -23.70 -23.45
C ARG A 44 -3.84 -25.02 -23.61
N GLY A 45 -4.24 -25.82 -24.59
CA GLY A 45 -3.70 -27.16 -24.81
C GLY A 45 -4.39 -28.20 -23.94
N GLN A 46 -3.78 -29.38 -23.82
CA GLN A 46 -4.30 -30.44 -22.97
C GLN A 46 -3.68 -30.33 -21.58
N VAL A 47 -4.50 -29.96 -20.58
CA VAL A 47 -4.09 -29.76 -19.19
C VAL A 47 -4.90 -30.70 -18.30
N ASP A 48 -4.19 -31.57 -17.59
CA ASP A 48 -4.78 -32.54 -16.66
C ASP A 48 -4.94 -31.93 -15.27
N GLU A 49 -4.00 -31.07 -14.86
CA GLU A 49 -4.01 -30.39 -13.57
C GLU A 49 -3.31 -29.04 -13.60
N VAL A 50 -3.71 -28.16 -12.68
CA VAL A 50 -2.98 -26.94 -12.32
C VAL A 50 -2.62 -27.02 -10.83
N VAL A 51 -1.35 -26.83 -10.52
CA VAL A 51 -0.83 -26.88 -9.15
C VAL A 51 -0.40 -25.48 -8.74
N ILE A 52 -0.97 -24.98 -7.64
CA ILE A 52 -0.65 -23.66 -7.09
C ILE A 52 0.22 -23.87 -5.86
N GLY A 53 1.53 -23.65 -5.99
CA GLY A 53 2.49 -23.75 -4.90
C GLY A 53 2.76 -22.38 -4.28
N TRP A 54 2.87 -22.33 -2.95
CA TRP A 54 3.24 -21.13 -2.23
C TRP A 54 4.31 -21.43 -1.17
N ARG A 55 5.14 -20.43 -0.90
CA ARG A 55 6.09 -20.45 0.21
C ARG A 55 6.22 -19.05 0.80
N THR A 56 6.59 -18.94 2.06
CA THR A 56 6.87 -17.66 2.72
C THR A 56 8.37 -17.50 2.92
N ARG A 57 8.81 -16.26 3.14
CA ARG A 57 10.20 -15.98 3.52
C ARG A 57 10.58 -16.64 4.86
N ALA A 58 9.61 -16.84 5.74
CA ALA A 58 9.79 -17.49 7.04
C ALA A 58 9.84 -19.03 6.95
N GLY A 59 9.68 -19.61 5.76
CA GLY A 59 9.81 -21.05 5.52
C GLY A 59 8.51 -21.86 5.61
N ALA A 60 7.36 -21.22 5.81
CA ALA A 60 6.07 -21.90 5.64
C ALA A 60 5.83 -22.15 4.15
N GLU A 61 5.34 -23.33 3.77
CA GLU A 61 5.08 -23.67 2.37
C GLU A 61 3.89 -24.62 2.24
N GLY A 62 3.31 -24.67 1.05
CA GLY A 62 2.21 -25.56 0.77
C GLY A 62 1.79 -25.56 -0.69
N VAL A 63 0.87 -26.46 -1.00
CA VAL A 63 0.21 -26.54 -2.31
C VAL A 63 -1.28 -26.34 -2.08
N ALA A 64 -1.86 -25.40 -2.80
CA ALA A 64 -3.29 -25.17 -2.81
C ALA A 64 -3.95 -26.07 -3.87
N ASP A 65 -5.09 -26.65 -3.50
CA ASP A 65 -5.94 -27.35 -4.43
C ASP A 65 -6.45 -26.36 -5.49
N SER A 66 -6.43 -26.78 -6.76
CA SER A 66 -7.08 -26.03 -7.84
C SER A 66 -8.27 -26.81 -8.37
N ARG A 67 -9.32 -26.07 -8.70
CA ARG A 67 -10.54 -26.59 -9.30
C ARG A 67 -10.66 -26.07 -10.73
N ARG A 68 -10.83 -26.99 -11.67
CA ARG A 68 -11.10 -26.65 -13.06
C ARG A 68 -12.51 -26.06 -13.20
N LEU A 69 -12.60 -24.95 -13.93
CA LEU A 69 -13.84 -24.31 -14.37
C LEU A 69 -14.05 -24.59 -15.88
N SER A 70 -15.02 -23.92 -16.52
CA SER A 70 -15.17 -23.99 -17.97
C SER A 70 -14.01 -23.31 -18.70
N ASP A 71 -13.87 -23.61 -20.01
CA ASP A 71 -13.01 -22.85 -20.94
C ASP A 71 -11.51 -22.81 -20.56
N GLY A 72 -11.03 -23.84 -19.87
CA GLY A 72 -9.61 -23.95 -19.49
C GLY A 72 -9.19 -23.03 -18.35
N ARG A 73 -10.15 -22.43 -17.63
CA ARG A 73 -9.90 -21.66 -16.40
C ARG A 73 -9.79 -22.60 -15.19
N TRP A 74 -8.92 -22.23 -14.27
CA TRP A 74 -8.69 -22.91 -13.00
C TRP A 74 -8.71 -21.88 -11.88
N VAL A 75 -9.23 -22.27 -10.72
CA VAL A 75 -9.26 -21.42 -9.52
C VAL A 75 -8.74 -22.20 -8.32
N GLY A 76 -7.87 -21.59 -7.53
CA GLY A 76 -7.44 -22.09 -6.23
C GLY A 76 -7.03 -20.91 -5.35
N GLY A 77 -6.58 -21.17 -4.13
CA GLY A 77 -6.25 -20.08 -3.22
C GLY A 77 -5.16 -20.43 -2.22
N VAL A 78 -4.26 -19.48 -1.99
CA VAL A 78 -3.25 -19.58 -0.94
C VAL A 78 -3.92 -19.27 0.41
N PRO A 79 -3.70 -20.07 1.47
CA PRO A 79 -4.24 -19.78 2.79
C PRO A 79 -3.79 -18.41 3.31
N GLY A 80 -4.63 -17.76 4.11
CA GLY A 80 -4.30 -16.50 4.79
C GLY A 80 -2.97 -16.58 5.54
N GLN A 81 -2.24 -15.48 5.54
CA GLN A 81 -0.95 -15.37 6.22
C GLN A 81 -0.97 -14.24 7.25
N PRO A 82 -0.15 -14.32 8.31
CA PRO A 82 -0.03 -13.23 9.27
C PRO A 82 0.45 -11.93 8.60
N PRO A 83 0.08 -10.76 9.14
CA PRO A 83 0.63 -9.50 8.65
C PRO A 83 2.16 -9.43 8.80
N GLY A 84 2.83 -8.75 7.86
CA GLY A 84 4.28 -8.75 7.66
C GLY A 84 4.83 -9.92 6.85
N THR A 85 3.98 -10.78 6.27
CA THR A 85 4.44 -11.99 5.56
C THR A 85 4.66 -11.73 4.08
N GLN A 86 5.87 -12.01 3.60
CA GLN A 86 6.16 -12.09 2.16
C GLN A 86 5.92 -13.52 1.65
N VAL A 87 5.00 -13.64 0.69
CA VAL A 87 4.57 -14.89 0.05
C VAL A 87 5.10 -14.94 -1.38
N PHE A 88 5.69 -16.06 -1.77
CA PHE A 88 6.14 -16.36 -3.12
C PHE A 88 5.19 -17.38 -3.74
N LEU A 89 4.65 -17.05 -4.91
CA LEU A 89 3.67 -17.84 -5.63
C LEU A 89 4.31 -18.53 -6.84
N SER A 90 3.91 -19.77 -7.08
CA SER A 90 4.21 -20.51 -8.30
C SER A 90 2.96 -21.25 -8.79
N VAL A 91 2.76 -21.28 -10.10
CA VAL A 91 1.69 -22.06 -10.73
C VAL A 91 2.29 -22.99 -11.78
N VAL A 92 1.93 -24.27 -11.75
CA VAL A 92 2.39 -25.27 -12.72
C VAL A 92 1.20 -25.96 -13.35
N ALA A 93 1.01 -25.79 -14.65
CA ALA A 93 0.03 -26.54 -15.44
C ALA A 93 0.70 -27.80 -16.01
N ARG A 94 0.16 -28.98 -15.73
CA ARG A 94 0.68 -30.27 -16.22
C ARG A 94 -0.31 -30.95 -17.16
N GLY A 95 0.22 -31.67 -18.13
CA GLY A 95 -0.56 -32.49 -19.05
C GLY A 95 0.34 -33.45 -19.83
N PRO A 96 -0.23 -34.26 -20.73
CA PRO A 96 0.53 -35.29 -21.43
C PRO A 96 1.61 -34.73 -22.37
N GLY A 97 1.44 -33.49 -22.84
CA GLY A 97 2.40 -32.78 -23.69
C GLY A 97 3.47 -31.99 -22.92
N GLY A 98 3.59 -32.19 -21.59
CA GLY A 98 4.62 -31.55 -20.74
C GLY A 98 4.05 -30.67 -19.63
N SER A 99 4.70 -29.54 -19.37
CA SER A 99 4.27 -28.60 -18.33
C SER A 99 4.58 -27.15 -18.69
N ALA A 100 3.76 -26.21 -18.17
CA ALA A 100 4.02 -24.78 -18.21
C ALA A 100 4.06 -24.23 -16.77
N ARG A 101 4.87 -23.19 -16.54
CA ARG A 101 5.05 -22.55 -15.22
C ARG A 101 4.78 -21.06 -15.26
N PHE A 102 4.28 -20.54 -14.14
CA PHE A 102 4.21 -19.12 -13.84
C PHE A 102 4.89 -18.83 -12.49
N PRO A 103 5.73 -17.79 -12.41
CA PRO A 103 6.29 -17.07 -13.56
C PRO A 103 7.15 -17.98 -14.45
N ALA A 104 7.19 -17.67 -15.75
CA ALA A 104 8.07 -18.36 -16.68
C ALA A 104 9.54 -18.17 -16.27
N GLU A 105 9.89 -16.96 -15.83
CA GLU A 105 11.19 -16.55 -15.31
C GLU A 105 11.00 -15.71 -14.04
N GLY A 106 11.97 -15.75 -13.12
CA GLY A 106 11.88 -15.04 -11.84
C GLY A 106 10.87 -15.64 -10.88
N GLU A 107 10.36 -14.79 -9.97
CA GLU A 107 9.42 -15.15 -8.91
C GLU A 107 8.30 -14.12 -8.83
N HIS A 108 7.08 -14.57 -8.56
CA HIS A 108 5.96 -13.70 -8.22
C HIS A 108 5.87 -13.67 -6.70
N ALA A 109 5.88 -12.48 -6.11
CA ALA A 109 5.75 -12.33 -4.68
C ALA A 109 4.77 -11.22 -4.35
N PHE A 110 4.07 -11.41 -3.23
CA PHE A 110 3.22 -10.38 -2.63
C PHE A 110 3.40 -10.37 -1.11
N GLU A 111 3.08 -9.26 -0.47
CA GLU A 111 3.18 -9.08 0.97
C GLU A 111 1.81 -8.91 1.60
N VAL A 112 1.55 -9.64 2.68
CA VAL A 112 0.44 -9.36 3.59
C VAL A 112 0.90 -8.28 4.55
N ARG A 113 0.52 -7.03 4.32
CA ARG A 113 0.97 -5.83 5.06
C ARG A 113 0.31 -5.77 6.45
N ALA A 114 1.05 -5.30 7.45
CA ALA A 114 0.49 -4.94 8.77
C ALA A 114 -0.48 -3.77 8.66
N GLU A 115 -1.63 -3.78 9.35
CA GLU A 115 -2.61 -2.68 9.34
C GLU A 115 -1.99 -1.30 9.59
N GLY A 116 -2.47 -0.27 8.88
CA GLY A 116 -2.05 1.12 9.09
C GLY A 116 -0.59 1.41 8.73
N GLY A 117 0.00 0.60 7.84
CA GLY A 117 1.42 0.62 7.47
C GLY A 117 2.00 2.03 7.28
N ALA A 118 3.25 2.21 7.70
CA ALA A 118 3.89 3.52 7.71
C ALA A 118 4.05 4.07 6.30
N CYS A 119 3.75 5.36 6.12
CA CYS A 119 3.87 6.02 4.82
C CYS A 119 4.25 7.49 4.97
N ARG A 120 4.81 8.05 3.90
CA ARG A 120 5.00 9.50 3.69
C ARG A 120 4.32 10.00 2.42
N VAL A 121 4.17 9.13 1.43
CA VAL A 121 3.53 9.40 0.14
C VAL A 121 2.60 8.24 -0.22
N ASP A 122 1.60 8.51 -1.05
CA ASP A 122 0.55 7.52 -1.37
C ASP A 122 1.11 6.28 -2.07
N GLY A 123 2.19 6.41 -2.84
CA GLY A 123 2.86 5.28 -3.48
C GLY A 123 3.57 4.31 -2.52
N GLU A 124 3.64 4.63 -1.22
CA GLU A 124 4.08 3.69 -0.17
C GLU A 124 2.90 2.84 0.39
N CYS A 125 1.66 3.15 -0.02
CA CYS A 125 0.45 2.42 0.35
C CYS A 125 -0.01 1.48 -0.78
N LEU A 126 -0.96 0.60 -0.48
CA LEU A 126 -1.58 -0.24 -1.51
C LEU A 126 -2.37 0.61 -2.51
N ASP A 127 -2.64 0.08 -3.70
CA ASP A 127 -3.25 0.82 -4.83
C ASP A 127 -4.55 1.57 -4.45
N ASP A 128 -5.29 1.03 -3.48
CA ASP A 128 -6.58 1.56 -3.01
C ASP A 128 -6.48 2.43 -1.75
N GLU A 129 -5.26 2.71 -1.27
CA GLU A 129 -4.99 3.39 -0.02
C GLU A 129 -4.28 4.73 -0.22
N ILE A 130 -4.42 5.59 0.78
CA ILE A 130 -3.83 6.93 0.79
C ILE A 130 -3.02 7.09 2.06
N CYS A 131 -1.90 7.81 1.93
CA CYS A 131 -1.09 8.13 3.07
C CYS A 131 -1.69 9.28 3.89
N ASP A 132 -2.10 9.01 5.14
CA ASP A 132 -2.39 10.07 6.11
C ASP A 132 -1.06 10.71 6.54
N ARG A 133 -0.64 11.78 5.87
CA ARG A 133 0.67 12.44 6.08
C ARG A 133 0.85 13.01 7.49
N LEU A 134 -0.25 13.30 8.20
CA LEU A 134 -0.22 13.80 9.57
C LEU A 134 0.08 12.67 10.56
N ARG A 135 -0.53 11.49 10.33
CA ARG A 135 -0.38 10.31 11.20
C ARG A 135 0.73 9.36 10.74
N GLY A 136 1.20 9.50 9.51
CA GLY A 136 2.21 8.67 8.87
C GLY A 136 1.73 7.24 8.59
N GLY A 137 0.44 7.03 8.32
CA GLY A 137 -0.16 5.70 8.14
C GLY A 137 -1.09 5.61 6.93
N CYS A 138 -1.07 4.47 6.23
CA CYS A 138 -1.97 4.19 5.13
C CYS A 138 -3.39 3.90 5.62
N LYS A 139 -4.38 4.45 4.93
CA LYS A 139 -5.80 4.18 5.18
C LYS A 139 -6.60 4.07 3.90
N LEU A 140 -7.70 3.32 3.95
CA LEU A 140 -8.68 3.30 2.88
C LEU A 140 -9.50 4.61 2.90
N PRO A 141 -9.56 5.37 1.79
CA PRO A 141 -10.53 6.44 1.65
C PRO A 141 -11.96 5.86 1.58
N PRO A 142 -12.99 6.70 1.82
CA PRO A 142 -14.38 6.32 1.53
C PRO A 142 -14.52 5.79 0.09
N GLU A 143 -15.26 4.69 -0.06
CA GLU A 143 -15.28 3.92 -1.32
C GLU A 143 -15.91 4.68 -2.50
N THR A 144 -16.83 5.60 -2.22
CA THR A 144 -17.48 6.43 -3.25
C THR A 144 -17.80 7.81 -2.69
N CYS A 145 -17.62 8.82 -3.52
CA CYS A 145 -18.07 10.18 -3.27
C CYS A 145 -18.88 10.70 -4.46
N GLU A 146 -19.84 11.57 -4.19
CA GLU A 146 -20.52 12.40 -5.17
C GLU A 146 -19.92 13.81 -5.18
N ASP A 147 -19.49 14.29 -4.01
CA ASP A 147 -18.81 15.57 -3.84
C ASP A 147 -17.75 15.53 -2.72
N ASP A 148 -17.03 16.64 -2.53
CA ASP A 148 -15.94 16.77 -1.54
C ASP A 148 -16.41 16.58 -0.09
N GLY A 149 -17.69 16.82 0.19
CA GLY A 149 -18.29 16.66 1.51
C GLY A 149 -18.31 15.22 2.00
N ASP A 150 -18.38 14.26 1.07
CA ASP A 150 -18.33 12.82 1.35
C ASP A 150 -16.93 12.36 1.81
N CYS A 151 -15.91 13.15 1.51
CA CYS A 151 -14.51 12.75 1.63
C CYS A 151 -13.82 13.22 2.92
N GLY A 152 -14.41 14.17 3.64
CA GLY A 152 -13.83 14.76 4.84
C GLY A 152 -12.69 15.74 4.55
N GLN A 153 -12.17 16.40 5.59
CA GLN A 153 -11.43 17.67 5.46
C GLN A 153 -10.10 17.63 4.68
N ASP A 154 -9.52 16.44 4.45
CA ASP A 154 -8.22 16.27 3.78
C ASP A 154 -8.33 15.67 2.37
N TYR A 155 -9.55 15.49 1.87
CA TYR A 155 -9.82 14.74 0.66
C TYR A 155 -10.77 15.50 -0.26
N VAL A 156 -10.65 15.21 -1.56
CA VAL A 156 -11.55 15.71 -2.61
C VAL A 156 -12.17 14.54 -3.33
N CYS A 157 -13.32 14.79 -3.94
CA CYS A 157 -13.95 13.91 -4.89
C CYS A 157 -13.55 14.30 -6.32
N PRO A 158 -12.67 13.54 -7.00
CA PRO A 158 -12.24 13.89 -8.35
C PRO A 158 -13.38 13.91 -9.38
N ALA A 159 -14.39 13.05 -9.18
CA ALA A 159 -15.59 12.95 -9.99
C ALA A 159 -16.71 12.22 -9.22
N PRO A 160 -18.00 12.46 -9.54
CA PRO A 160 -19.10 11.69 -8.96
C PRO A 160 -18.95 10.19 -9.20
N GLY A 161 -19.19 9.38 -8.16
CA GLY A 161 -18.99 7.93 -8.16
C GLY A 161 -17.53 7.49 -8.15
N SER A 162 -16.57 8.40 -7.93
CA SER A 162 -15.15 8.05 -7.77
C SER A 162 -14.78 7.86 -6.30
N ARG A 163 -13.56 7.37 -6.05
CA ARG A 163 -13.00 7.27 -4.69
C ARG A 163 -12.42 8.61 -4.27
N CYS A 164 -12.59 8.96 -3.00
CA CYS A 164 -11.97 10.15 -2.42
C CYS A 164 -10.44 10.10 -2.57
N ARG A 165 -9.83 11.23 -2.95
CA ARG A 165 -8.38 11.36 -3.09
C ARG A 165 -7.85 12.43 -2.17
N PHE A 166 -6.59 12.30 -1.75
CA PHE A 166 -5.94 13.37 -1.00
C PHE A 166 -5.95 14.63 -1.84
N ARG A 167 -6.30 15.75 -1.21
CA ARG A 167 -6.34 17.03 -1.89
C ARG A 167 -4.94 17.35 -2.41
N PRO A 168 -4.76 17.57 -3.74
CA PRO A 168 -3.43 17.82 -4.30
C PRO A 168 -2.71 18.89 -3.49
N SER A 169 -1.46 18.63 -3.13
CA SER A 169 -0.61 19.62 -2.47
C SER A 169 -0.16 20.72 -3.45
N THR A 170 -0.91 20.95 -4.52
CA THR A 170 -0.66 21.98 -5.53
C THR A 170 -1.86 22.91 -5.57
N CYS A 171 -1.63 24.21 -5.50
CA CYS A 171 -2.66 25.23 -5.45
C CYS A 171 -2.21 26.48 -6.21
N ASP A 172 -3.16 27.28 -6.68
CA ASP A 172 -2.90 28.61 -7.20
C ASP A 172 -3.42 29.70 -6.24
N ALA A 173 -4.40 29.36 -5.40
CA ALA A 173 -5.01 30.22 -4.40
C ALA A 173 -5.40 29.47 -3.12
N ASP A 174 -5.61 30.20 -2.01
CA ASP A 174 -6.04 29.64 -0.72
C ASP A 174 -7.38 28.89 -0.80
N ALA A 175 -8.25 29.25 -1.75
CA ALA A 175 -9.52 28.56 -1.99
C ALA A 175 -9.34 27.16 -2.63
N ASP A 176 -8.20 26.94 -3.29
CA ASP A 176 -7.78 25.59 -3.71
C ASP A 176 -7.23 24.80 -2.52
N CYS A 177 -7.06 25.46 -1.36
CA CYS A 177 -6.69 24.91 -0.09
C CYS A 177 -7.89 24.69 0.86
N GLY A 178 -7.71 23.77 1.81
CA GLY A 178 -8.79 23.15 2.55
C GLY A 178 -9.10 24.04 3.72
N ALA A 179 -10.18 23.76 4.43
CA ALA A 179 -10.45 24.50 5.66
C ALA A 179 -9.20 24.50 6.57
N GLY A 180 -8.65 25.70 6.85
CA GLY A 180 -7.46 25.87 7.68
C GLY A 180 -6.10 25.74 6.97
N LEU A 181 -6.05 25.65 5.63
CA LEU A 181 -4.81 25.62 4.86
C LEU A 181 -4.71 26.85 3.94
N VAL A 182 -3.48 27.32 3.69
CA VAL A 182 -3.19 28.44 2.78
C VAL A 182 -2.29 28.00 1.64
N CYS A 183 -2.46 28.60 0.48
CA CYS A 183 -1.60 28.38 -0.67
C CYS A 183 -0.33 29.23 -0.56
N ARG A 184 0.81 28.54 -0.48
CA ARG A 184 2.13 29.18 -0.45
C ARG A 184 3.06 28.46 -1.40
N GLN A 185 3.64 29.23 -2.32
CA GLN A 185 4.58 28.72 -3.34
C GLN A 185 4.01 27.53 -4.14
N GLY A 186 2.72 27.59 -4.44
CA GLY A 186 2.03 26.54 -5.17
C GLY A 186 1.74 25.29 -4.35
N VAL A 187 1.82 25.35 -3.02
CA VAL A 187 1.55 24.22 -2.11
C VAL A 187 0.60 24.63 -0.99
N CYS A 188 -0.40 23.80 -0.70
CA CYS A 188 -1.25 23.99 0.47
C CYS A 188 -0.48 23.64 1.74
N ILE A 189 -0.27 24.63 2.62
CA ILE A 189 0.41 24.49 3.91
C ILE A 189 -0.51 24.93 5.05
N THR A 190 -0.26 24.44 6.26
CA THR A 190 -0.86 25.03 7.46
C THR A 190 -0.24 26.41 7.67
N PRO A 191 -1.02 27.49 7.76
CA PRO A 191 -0.48 28.81 8.06
C PRO A 191 0.21 28.79 9.44
N PRO A 192 1.29 29.56 9.63
CA PRO A 192 1.89 29.71 10.95
C PRO A 192 0.89 30.37 11.91
N ASP A 193 1.02 30.08 13.20
CA ASP A 193 0.17 30.68 14.24
C ASP A 193 0.39 32.21 14.36
N CYS A 194 1.56 32.69 13.91
CA CYS A 194 1.98 34.09 13.96
C CYS A 194 3.03 34.38 12.87
N GLU A 195 3.08 35.63 12.40
CA GLU A 195 4.19 36.18 11.61
C GLU A 195 5.09 37.07 12.49
N ASP A 196 4.51 37.74 13.49
CA ASP A 196 5.23 38.53 14.47
C ASP A 196 4.66 38.43 15.89
N ASP A 197 5.36 39.05 16.85
CA ASP A 197 4.97 39.05 18.27
C ASP A 197 3.60 39.67 18.54
N ALA A 198 3.07 40.52 17.64
CA ALA A 198 1.77 41.18 17.82
C ALA A 198 0.60 40.25 17.46
N ASP A 199 0.85 39.24 16.62
CA ASP A 199 -0.11 38.16 16.35
C ASP A 199 -0.30 37.27 17.59
N CYS A 200 0.70 37.22 18.46
CA CYS A 200 0.64 36.51 19.72
C CYS A 200 0.08 37.39 20.83
N GLY A 201 -1.00 36.93 21.48
CA GLY A 201 -1.60 37.63 22.63
C GLY A 201 -0.58 37.98 23.73
N GLY A 202 -0.89 39.00 24.55
CA GLY A 202 0.04 39.55 25.54
C GLY A 202 0.69 38.48 26.42
N GLY A 203 2.03 38.42 26.39
CA GLY A 203 2.84 37.44 27.13
C GLY A 203 3.44 36.32 26.27
N ALA A 204 3.17 36.29 24.96
CA ALA A 204 3.79 35.39 24.01
C ALA A 204 4.68 36.14 22.99
N ALA A 205 5.54 35.38 22.30
CA ALA A 205 6.39 35.83 21.20
C ALA A 205 6.25 34.86 20.02
N CYS A 206 6.43 35.37 18.81
CA CYS A 206 6.39 34.54 17.62
C CYS A 206 7.78 33.97 17.35
N LEU A 207 7.94 32.67 17.59
CA LEU A 207 9.17 31.94 17.27
C LEU A 207 8.86 30.85 16.25
N ASP A 208 9.55 30.90 15.10
CA ASP A 208 9.42 29.94 14.01
C ASP A 208 7.96 29.70 13.56
N GLY A 209 7.15 30.76 13.56
CA GLY A 209 5.74 30.70 13.17
C GLY A 209 4.81 30.11 14.22
N ARG A 210 5.26 30.03 15.48
CA ARG A 210 4.45 29.57 16.62
C ARG A 210 4.48 30.58 17.76
N CYS A 211 3.30 30.87 18.33
CA CYS A 211 3.22 31.62 19.57
C CYS A 211 3.74 30.79 20.73
N VAL A 212 4.87 31.20 21.30
CA VAL A 212 5.45 30.62 22.51
C VAL A 212 5.32 31.60 23.66
N GLY A 213 5.10 31.13 24.88
CA GLY A 213 5.11 32.01 26.05
C GLY A 213 6.49 32.64 26.22
N ARG A 214 6.58 33.95 26.54
CA ARG A 214 7.86 34.65 26.83
C ARG A 214 8.60 34.14 28.07
N ASP A 215 7.98 33.21 28.79
CA ASP A 215 8.56 32.49 29.93
C ASP A 215 9.07 31.11 29.53
N GLU A 216 8.75 30.61 28.33
CA GLU A 216 9.17 29.32 27.81
C GLU A 216 10.41 29.45 26.92
N CYS A 217 11.34 28.50 27.03
CA CYS A 217 12.57 28.52 26.25
C CYS A 217 13.10 27.10 26.02
N ARG A 218 13.94 26.95 24.98
CA ARG A 218 14.77 25.77 24.72
C ARG A 218 16.25 26.09 24.87
N VAL A 219 16.65 27.33 24.61
CA VAL A 219 18.03 27.82 24.73
C VAL A 219 18.06 29.25 25.27
N ASP A 220 19.17 29.66 25.88
CA ASP A 220 19.33 30.98 26.53
C ASP A 220 19.00 32.18 25.62
N ARG A 221 19.35 32.09 24.33
CA ARG A 221 19.07 33.16 23.35
C ARG A 221 17.59 33.42 23.08
N GLU A 222 16.70 32.52 23.51
CA GLU A 222 15.24 32.69 23.41
C GLU A 222 14.68 33.49 24.59
N CYS A 223 15.49 33.76 25.61
CA CYS A 223 15.06 34.46 26.81
C CYS A 223 15.32 35.97 26.78
N PRO A 224 14.43 36.78 27.38
CA PRO A 224 14.57 38.23 27.40
C PRO A 224 15.69 38.68 28.36
N PRO A 225 16.19 39.92 28.20
CA PRO A 225 17.38 40.41 28.92
C PRO A 225 17.28 40.42 30.44
N ASP A 226 16.06 40.51 30.99
CA ASP A 226 15.79 40.48 32.42
C ASP A 226 15.87 39.07 33.04
N ARG A 227 15.88 38.03 32.20
CA ARG A 227 15.91 36.62 32.61
C ARG A 227 16.62 35.73 31.57
N PRO A 228 17.94 35.93 31.36
CA PRO A 228 18.63 35.47 30.15
C PRO A 228 18.93 33.95 30.13
N SER A 229 18.68 33.20 31.20
CA SER A 229 19.06 31.79 31.29
C SER A 229 17.86 30.87 31.10
N CYS A 230 18.00 29.86 30.25
CA CYS A 230 16.99 28.84 30.03
C CYS A 230 17.19 27.63 30.95
N THR A 231 16.34 27.50 31.98
CA THR A 231 16.40 26.39 32.94
C THR A 231 15.08 25.65 32.98
N SER A 232 15.11 24.33 32.75
CA SER A 232 13.92 23.46 32.77
C SER A 232 12.78 23.96 31.87
N GLY A 233 13.13 24.50 30.72
CA GLY A 233 12.17 25.04 29.76
C GLY A 233 11.60 26.42 30.14
N ARG A 234 12.18 27.10 31.14
CA ARG A 234 11.74 28.42 31.57
C ARG A 234 12.87 29.44 31.63
N CYS A 235 12.58 30.67 31.23
CA CYS A 235 13.50 31.78 31.37
C CYS A 235 13.58 32.20 32.84
N VAL A 236 14.78 32.16 33.42
CA VAL A 236 15.05 32.54 34.80
C VAL A 236 16.06 33.68 34.84
N ALA A 237 15.92 34.56 35.82
CA ALA A 237 16.94 35.55 36.14
C ALA A 237 18.22 34.83 36.58
N GLU A 238 19.39 35.34 36.16
CA GLU A 238 20.64 34.90 36.78
C GLU A 238 20.54 35.20 38.28
N LEU A 239 20.45 34.14 39.08
CA LEU A 239 20.57 34.27 40.52
C LEU A 239 22.01 34.72 40.79
N PRO A 240 22.25 35.86 41.45
CA PRO A 240 23.59 36.19 41.90
C PRO A 240 24.05 35.04 42.79
N CYS A 241 25.17 34.43 42.44
CA CYS A 241 25.83 33.45 43.29
C CYS A 241 26.04 34.08 44.67
N GLY A 242 25.33 33.60 45.68
CA GLY A 242 25.53 33.89 47.10
C GLY A 242 25.96 32.64 47.81
#